data_AF-U6EBX3-F1
#
_entry.id   AF-U6EBX3-F1
#
_cell.length_a   1.000
_cell.length_b   1.000
_cell.length_c   1.000
_cell.angle_alpha   90.00
_cell.angle_beta   90.00
_cell.angle_gamma   90.00
#
_symmetry.space_group_name_H-M   'P 1'
#
loop_
_entity.id
_entity.type
_entity.pdbx_description
1 polymer ?
#
loop_
_entity_poly.entity_id
_entity_poly.type
_entity_poly.pdbx_seq_one_letter_code
_entity_poly.pdbx_strand_id
1 'polypeptide(L)'
;MDWFVSNGDKNKTVFSSDSYMDTIIVSTSRVHVIKGGYSENMPRKIFKIDTSNIADLNKSQLIKDNVKYILVKNGRNEIPEFGKIVYKNQHYVIFEISS
;
A
#
# COMPACT_ATOMS: atom_id res chain seq x y z
N MET A 1 -12.67 5.61 -2.29
CA MET A 1 -11.34 5.53 -2.93
C MET A 1 -10.87 6.87 -3.47
N ASP A 2 -11.82 7.78 -3.68
CA ASP A 2 -11.72 9.20 -4.03
C ASP A 2 -10.62 9.99 -3.30
N TRP A 3 -10.17 9.52 -2.14
CA TRP A 3 -9.01 10.10 -1.47
C TRP A 3 -7.78 10.15 -2.40
N PHE A 4 -7.48 9.08 -3.14
CA PHE A 4 -6.37 9.06 -4.10
C PHE A 4 -6.62 9.95 -5.33
N VAL A 5 -7.87 10.21 -5.69
CA VAL A 5 -8.19 11.15 -6.79
C VAL A 5 -7.80 12.57 -6.39
N SER A 6 -8.02 12.93 -5.13
CA SER A 6 -7.78 14.29 -4.63
C SER A 6 -6.37 14.50 -4.08
N ASN A 7 -5.75 13.46 -3.52
CA ASN A 7 -4.49 13.55 -2.76
C ASN A 7 -3.38 12.64 -3.29
N GLY A 8 -3.69 11.77 -4.26
CA GLY A 8 -2.74 10.79 -4.78
C GLY A 8 -1.62 11.45 -5.57
N ASP A 9 -0.39 11.22 -5.14
CA ASP A 9 0.80 11.63 -5.86
C ASP A 9 1.05 10.69 -7.06
N LYS A 10 0.82 11.20 -8.27
CA LYS A 10 0.94 10.43 -9.52
C LYS A 10 2.36 9.97 -9.83
N ASN A 11 3.37 10.59 -9.21
CA ASN A 11 4.77 10.21 -9.38
C ASN A 11 5.23 9.16 -8.35
N LYS A 12 4.31 8.70 -7.50
CA LYS A 12 4.58 7.75 -6.42
C LYS A 12 3.71 6.52 -6.55
N THR A 13 4.11 5.49 -5.84
CA THR A 13 3.47 4.19 -5.88
C THR A 13 2.67 3.93 -4.61
N VAL A 14 1.51 3.31 -4.79
CA VAL A 14 0.71 2.72 -3.70
C VAL A 14 1.07 1.25 -3.59
N PHE A 15 1.47 0.80 -2.41
CA PHE A 15 1.47 -0.61 -2.07
C PHE A 15 0.07 -0.98 -1.57
N SER A 16 -0.58 -1.96 -2.19
CA SER A 16 -1.95 -2.34 -1.82
C SER A 16 -2.00 -3.83 -1.49
N SER A 17 -2.56 -4.19 -0.33
CA SER A 17 -2.77 -5.58 0.04
C SER A 17 -4.02 -6.22 -0.58
N ASP A 18 -4.83 -5.45 -1.29
CA ASP A 18 -6.10 -5.90 -1.86
C ASP A 18 -6.13 -5.70 -3.36
N SER A 19 -6.05 -6.79 -4.13
CA SER A 19 -6.00 -6.73 -5.59
C SER A 19 -7.24 -6.11 -6.24
N TYR A 20 -8.39 -6.14 -5.56
CA TYR A 20 -9.58 -5.46 -6.07
C TYR A 20 -9.40 -3.93 -6.00
N MET A 21 -8.73 -3.45 -4.96
CA MET A 21 -8.41 -2.02 -4.83
C MET A 21 -7.34 -1.57 -5.82
N ASP A 22 -6.41 -2.45 -6.23
CA ASP A 22 -5.41 -2.12 -7.25
C ASP A 22 -6.07 -1.59 -8.52
N THR A 23 -7.06 -2.33 -9.04
CA THR A 23 -7.81 -1.94 -10.24
C THR A 23 -8.57 -0.63 -10.04
N ILE A 24 -9.21 -0.44 -8.88
CA ILE A 24 -9.96 0.78 -8.58
C ILE A 24 -9.02 1.99 -8.50
N ILE A 25 -7.87 1.88 -7.83
CA ILE A 25 -6.89 2.97 -7.76
C ILE A 25 -6.45 3.37 -9.16
N VAL A 26 -5.94 2.40 -9.92
CA VAL A 26 -5.35 2.67 -11.24
C VAL A 26 -6.39 3.29 -12.17
N SER A 27 -7.62 2.75 -12.18
CA SER A 27 -8.70 3.25 -13.06
C SER A 27 -9.23 4.63 -12.65
N THR A 28 -9.27 4.96 -11.36
CA THR A 28 -9.90 6.20 -10.89
C THR A 28 -8.91 7.35 -10.69
N SER A 29 -7.73 7.10 -10.14
CA SER A 29 -6.75 8.15 -9.80
C SER A 29 -5.54 8.19 -10.74
N ARG A 30 -5.33 7.13 -11.55
CA ARG A 30 -4.13 6.92 -12.39
C ARG A 30 -2.82 6.91 -11.61
N VAL A 31 -2.88 6.64 -10.30
CA VAL A 31 -1.68 6.45 -9.47
C VAL A 31 -1.15 5.03 -9.69
N HIS A 32 0.18 4.88 -9.68
CA HIS A 32 0.81 3.57 -9.80
C HIS A 32 0.53 2.71 -8.57
N VAL A 33 0.31 1.41 -8.78
CA VAL A 33 0.07 0.45 -7.69
C VAL A 33 1.01 -0.75 -7.83
N ILE A 34 1.64 -1.15 -6.73
CA ILE A 34 2.33 -2.43 -6.59
C ILE A 34 1.45 -3.34 -5.72
N LYS A 35 1.16 -4.53 -6.25
CA LYS A 35 0.36 -5.55 -5.59
C LYS A 35 1.16 -6.17 -4.45
N GLY A 36 0.64 -6.02 -3.24
CA GLY A 36 1.30 -6.42 -2.00
C GLY A 36 1.22 -7.91 -1.65
N GLY A 37 0.61 -8.74 -2.48
CA GLY A 37 0.29 -10.12 -2.11
C GLY A 37 0.57 -11.22 -3.13
N TYR A 38 0.76 -10.95 -4.42
CA TYR A 38 0.99 -12.02 -5.41
C TYR A 38 1.52 -11.46 -6.73
N SER A 39 2.71 -11.91 -7.13
CA SER A 39 3.19 -11.90 -8.52
C SER A 39 3.59 -13.33 -8.86
N GLU A 40 3.05 -13.89 -9.94
CA GLU A 40 3.31 -15.27 -10.37
C GLU A 40 4.79 -15.51 -10.75
N ASN A 41 5.53 -14.44 -11.03
CA ASN A 41 6.97 -14.48 -11.34
C ASN A 41 7.86 -14.16 -10.13
N MET A 42 7.32 -14.10 -8.91
CA MET A 42 8.08 -13.65 -7.73
C MET A 42 8.60 -14.84 -6.90
N PRO A 43 9.90 -14.88 -6.52
CA PRO A 43 10.48 -16.01 -5.80
C PRO A 43 9.78 -16.28 -4.47
N ARG A 44 9.19 -17.48 -4.33
CA ARG A 44 8.44 -17.96 -3.14
C ARG A 44 9.16 -17.81 -1.80
N LYS A 45 10.49 -17.68 -1.80
CA LYS A 45 11.33 -17.65 -0.58
C LYS A 45 11.59 -16.25 -0.01
N ILE A 46 11.28 -15.17 -0.73
CA ILE A 46 11.73 -13.83 -0.33
C ILE A 46 10.58 -13.01 0.28
N PHE A 47 9.33 -13.19 -0.18
CA PHE A 47 8.21 -12.40 0.32
C PHE A 47 6.86 -13.12 0.16
N LYS A 48 6.54 -14.05 1.07
CA LYS A 48 5.17 -14.07 1.59
C LYS A 48 5.11 -12.88 2.54
N ILE A 49 4.94 -11.67 2.00
CA ILE A 49 4.57 -10.54 2.85
C ILE A 49 3.22 -10.96 3.41
N ASP A 50 3.20 -11.21 4.71
CA ASP A 50 1.93 -11.31 5.39
C ASP A 50 1.31 -9.93 5.27
N THR A 51 0.41 -9.76 4.30
CA THR A 51 -0.29 -8.51 4.07
C THR A 51 -1.16 -8.10 5.26
N SER A 52 -1.34 -8.99 6.24
CA SER A 52 -1.96 -8.69 7.53
C SER A 52 -0.98 -8.10 8.54
N ASN A 53 0.34 -8.28 8.37
CA ASN A 53 1.37 -7.66 9.21
C ASN A 53 2.24 -6.66 8.44
N ILE A 54 1.72 -5.45 8.24
CA ILE A 54 2.46 -4.36 7.60
C ILE A 54 3.59 -3.78 8.45
N ALA A 55 3.68 -4.13 9.74
CA ALA A 55 4.75 -3.68 10.62
C ALA A 55 6.13 -4.25 10.22
N ASP A 56 6.14 -5.45 9.62
CA ASP A 56 7.36 -6.13 9.17
C ASP A 56 7.87 -5.63 7.81
N LEU A 57 7.17 -4.67 7.17
CA LEU A 57 7.60 -4.12 5.89
C LEU A 57 8.89 -3.31 6.06
N ASN A 58 9.87 -3.57 5.20
CA ASN A 58 11.14 -2.85 5.21
C ASN A 58 10.99 -1.46 4.56
N LYS A 59 10.98 -0.40 5.38
CA LYS A 59 10.93 1.01 4.93
C LYS A 59 11.94 1.33 3.81
N SER A 60 13.18 0.84 3.93
CA SER A 60 14.23 1.13 2.94
C SER A 60 13.89 0.53 1.58
N GLN A 61 13.32 -0.68 1.55
CA GLN A 61 12.88 -1.31 0.32
C GLN A 61 11.69 -0.57 -0.29
N LEU A 62 10.70 -0.20 0.53
CA LEU A 62 9.54 0.58 0.07
C LEU A 62 9.95 1.91 -0.56
N ILE A 63 10.92 2.62 0.03
CA ILE A 63 11.45 3.86 -0.53
C ILE A 63 12.17 3.61 -1.86
N LYS A 64 12.99 2.55 -1.96
CA LYS A 64 13.65 2.15 -3.22
C LYS A 64 12.65 1.83 -4.32
N ASP A 65 11.52 1.23 -3.97
CA ASP A 65 10.42 0.90 -4.88
C ASP A 65 9.50 2.10 -5.16
N ASN A 66 9.90 3.30 -4.73
CA ASN A 66 9.16 4.55 -4.89
C ASN A 66 7.74 4.53 -4.28
N VAL A 67 7.54 3.69 -3.26
CA VAL A 67 6.28 3.59 -2.52
C VAL A 67 6.17 4.77 -1.55
N LYS A 68 5.03 5.46 -1.61
CA LYS A 68 4.67 6.53 -0.66
C LYS A 68 3.45 6.17 0.17
N TYR A 69 2.53 5.39 -0.39
CA TYR A 69 1.27 5.05 0.24
C TYR A 69 1.16 3.54 0.43
N ILE A 70 0.60 3.13 1.57
CA ILE A 70 0.24 1.74 1.84
C ILE A 70 -1.26 1.69 2.09
N LEU A 71 -1.98 0.91 1.29
CA LEU A 71 -3.39 0.61 1.49
C LEU A 71 -3.55 -0.79 2.08
N VAL A 72 -4.32 -0.87 3.15
CA VAL A 72 -4.70 -2.13 3.79
C VAL A 72 -6.16 -2.14 4.21
N LYS A 73 -6.71 -3.35 4.39
CA LYS A 73 -8.04 -3.51 4.99
C LYS A 73 -8.05 -3.00 6.42
N ASN A 74 -9.13 -2.32 6.81
CA ASN A 74 -9.36 -1.86 8.17
C ASN A 74 -9.56 -3.08 9.08
N GLY A 75 -8.74 -3.19 10.13
CA GLY A 75 -8.65 -4.36 11.01
C GLY A 75 -7.59 -4.15 12.10
N ARG A 76 -7.10 -5.24 12.71
CA ARG A 76 -5.97 -5.20 13.66
C ARG A 76 -4.63 -5.13 12.92
N ASN A 77 -4.45 -4.07 12.13
CA ASN A 77 -3.16 -3.82 11.51
C ASN A 77 -2.42 -2.84 12.42
N GLU A 78 -1.28 -3.28 12.95
CA GLU A 78 -0.40 -2.39 13.68
C GLU A 78 0.09 -1.30 12.73
N ILE A 79 0.05 -0.05 13.21
CA ILE A 79 0.54 1.08 12.44
C ILE A 79 2.05 0.95 12.38
N PRO A 80 2.68 0.88 11.20
CA PRO A 80 4.13 0.82 11.12
C PRO A 80 4.74 2.12 11.66
N GLU A 81 5.80 2.04 12.48
CA GLU A 81 6.47 3.22 13.06
C GLU A 81 6.93 4.25 12.02
N PHE A 82 7.15 3.80 10.78
CA PHE A 82 7.60 4.64 9.67
C PHE A 82 6.48 5.34 8.89
N GLY A 83 5.22 5.21 9.32
CA GLY A 83 4.07 5.77 8.60
C GLY A 83 3.04 6.43 9.50
N LYS A 84 2.21 7.27 8.89
CA LYS A 84 1.05 7.90 9.54
C LYS A 84 -0.23 7.58 8.78
N ILE A 85 -1.36 7.50 9.49
CA ILE A 85 -2.66 7.35 8.84
C ILE A 85 -3.04 8.68 8.19
N VAL A 86 -3.31 8.65 6.89
CA VAL A 86 -3.80 9.82 6.11
C VAL A 86 -5.25 9.68 5.69
N TYR A 87 -5.79 8.46 5.73
CA TYR A 87 -7.19 8.18 5.49
C TYR A 87 -7.61 6.88 6.16
N LYS A 88 -8.84 6.83 6.69
CA LYS A 88 -9.44 5.64 7.29
C LYS A 88 -10.95 5.65 7.07
N ASN A 89 -11.49 4.51 6.65
CA ASN A 89 -12.93 4.26 6.63
C ASN A 89 -13.23 2.88 7.24
N GLN A 90 -14.48 2.42 7.14
CA GLN A 90 -14.90 1.14 7.71
C GLN A 90 -14.17 -0.07 7.11
N HIS A 91 -13.68 0.02 5.87
CA HIS A 91 -13.12 -1.10 5.12
C HIS A 91 -11.61 -1.00 4.89
N TYR A 92 -11.03 0.20 4.84
CA TYR A 92 -9.64 0.44 4.46
C TYR A 92 -8.98 1.55 5.26
N VAL A 93 -7.66 1.44 5.39
CA VAL A 93 -6.75 2.44 5.94
C VAL A 93 -5.67 2.73 4.91
N ILE A 94 -5.32 4.00 4.74
CA ILE A 94 -4.18 4.45 3.95
C ILE A 94 -3.15 5.05 4.89
N PHE A 95 -1.94 4.50 4.82
CA PHE A 95 -0.76 5.04 5.47
C PHE A 95 0.08 5.81 4.46
N GLU A 96 0.61 6.95 4.86
CA GLU A 96 1.67 7.65 4.16
C GLU A 96 2.99 7.36 4.87
N ILE A 97 3.99 6.91 4.11
CA ILE A 97 5.35 6.69 4.60
C ILE A 97 6.01 8.05 4.80
N SER A 98 6.51 8.30 6.01
CA SER A 98 7.29 9.49 6.30
C SER A 98 8.69 9.32 5.70
N SER A 99 9.07 10.17 4.76
CA SER A 99 10.44 10.24 4.20
C SER A 99 11.46 10.45 5.31
#